data_AF-A0A8I1TSM8-F1
#
_entry.id   AF-A0A8I1TSM8-F1
#
_cell.length_a   1.000
_cell.length_b   1.000
_cell.length_c   1.000
_cell.angle_alpha   90.00
_cell.angle_beta   90.00
_cell.angle_gamma   90.00
#
_symmetry.space_group_name_H-M   'P 1'
#
loop_
_entity.id
_entity.type
_entity.pdbx_description
1 polymer ?
#
loop_
_entity_poly.entity_id
_entity_poly.type
_entity_poly.pdbx_seq_one_letter_code
_entity_poly.pdbx_strand_id
1 'polypeptide(L)'
;MRTIIHAFLIGSILAQASPVFASDRLDPIPGANQADQASRANRAVNITLGNSGAGLDNAALRSVRKVIGRAVAAETVDSVFVYSPREGGPVPIEGGLFVCAEKGFDAAPKDFDHFVRQLRSIHPRKGTFLNVEFVSQCKPVNSEDAGPPAVCGGIAGKTCADLKQYCGYGLGQCRIPDAQGVCKTKPEICTREFKPVCGCDGKTYGNACSAAAAGASIGYQGECKKGERQACDGIAGIRCPGDKVCVDDPNDNCDPEQGGADCPGICEAR
;
A
#
# COMPACT_ATOMS: atom_id res chain seq x y z
N MET A 1 42.38 -9.07 62.28
CA MET A 1 41.77 -9.33 63.60
C MET A 1 40.86 -8.16 63.94
N ARG A 2 39.57 -8.44 64.23
CA ARG A 2 38.55 -7.66 64.98
C ARG A 2 38.45 -6.15 64.65
N THR A 3 37.29 -5.61 64.26
CA THR A 3 36.04 -5.65 65.03
C THR A 3 34.80 -5.53 64.13
N ILE A 4 33.83 -6.40 64.38
CA ILE A 4 32.45 -6.35 63.88
C ILE A 4 31.64 -5.59 64.94
N ILE A 5 30.82 -4.61 64.53
CA ILE A 5 29.68 -4.14 65.32
C ILE A 5 28.44 -4.23 64.43
N HIS A 6 27.57 -5.17 64.79
CA HIS A 6 26.20 -5.26 64.31
C HIS A 6 25.34 -4.24 65.05
N ALA A 7 24.53 -3.48 64.32
CA ALA A 7 23.33 -2.85 64.86
C ALA A 7 22.16 -3.26 63.96
N PHE A 8 21.43 -4.28 64.38
CA PHE A 8 20.09 -4.60 63.93
C PHE A 8 19.13 -3.60 64.58
N LEU A 9 18.36 -2.86 63.78
CA LEU A 9 17.09 -2.31 64.22
C LEU A 9 16.02 -2.62 63.17
N ILE A 10 15.00 -3.27 63.68
CA ILE A 10 13.85 -3.87 63.00
C ILE A 10 12.89 -2.74 62.64
N GLY A 11 12.40 -2.74 61.40
CA GLY A 11 11.41 -1.77 60.93
C GLY A 11 10.77 -2.23 59.62
N SER A 12 10.00 -3.30 59.67
CA SER A 12 9.15 -3.74 58.56
C SER A 12 7.92 -2.83 58.46
N ILE A 13 7.82 -2.02 57.41
CA ILE A 13 6.53 -1.58 56.85
C ILE A 13 6.58 -1.78 55.33
N LEU A 14 5.71 -2.68 54.87
CA LEU A 14 5.35 -2.89 53.47
C LEU A 14 4.50 -1.72 52.95
N ALA A 15 4.93 -1.05 51.88
CA ALA A 15 4.03 -0.37 50.94
C ALA A 15 4.74 -0.08 49.60
N GLN A 16 4.53 -0.99 48.65
CA GLN A 16 4.26 -0.80 47.21
C GLN A 16 4.88 0.39 46.42
N ALA A 17 5.63 -0.02 45.39
CA ALA A 17 5.75 0.51 44.03
C ALA A 17 5.13 1.89 43.65
N SER A 18 5.94 2.76 43.05
CA SER A 18 5.86 3.12 41.60
C SER A 18 6.97 4.12 41.23
N PRO A 19 7.67 3.98 40.09
CA PRO A 19 8.50 5.03 39.54
C PRO A 19 7.62 6.17 39.00
N VAL A 20 8.09 7.39 39.24
CA VAL A 20 7.52 8.65 38.74
C VAL A 20 7.49 8.61 37.22
N PHE A 21 6.29 8.53 36.63
CA PHE A 21 6.06 8.90 35.23
C PHE A 21 5.96 10.43 35.17
N ALA A 22 7.01 11.08 34.69
CA ALA A 22 6.91 12.45 34.20
C ALA A 22 6.10 12.41 32.90
N SER A 23 4.82 12.73 32.99
CA SER A 23 4.00 13.06 31.83
C SER A 23 4.32 14.51 31.46
N ASP A 24 5.27 14.71 30.55
CA ASP A 24 5.41 15.99 29.87
C ASP A 24 4.17 16.18 28.98
N ARG A 25 3.23 16.93 29.53
CA ARG A 25 2.23 17.67 28.77
C ARG A 25 3.01 18.62 27.84
N LEU A 26 3.15 18.25 26.57
CA LEU A 26 3.56 19.20 25.55
C LEU A 26 2.40 20.18 25.35
N ASP A 27 2.52 21.35 25.98
CA ASP A 27 1.69 22.50 25.64
C ASP A 27 1.87 22.85 24.15
N PRO A 28 0.82 23.28 23.43
CA PRO A 28 0.94 23.73 22.05
C PRO A 28 1.84 24.98 21.98
N ILE A 29 2.95 24.91 21.23
CA ILE A 29 3.80 26.06 20.95
C ILE A 29 2.97 27.10 20.17
N PRO A 30 2.71 28.30 20.72
CA PRO A 30 2.05 29.36 19.98
C PRO A 30 3.06 29.97 19.00
N GLY A 31 2.85 29.76 17.70
CA GLY A 31 3.71 30.34 16.65
C GLY A 31 4.28 29.35 15.63
N ALA A 32 3.87 28.09 15.62
CA ALA A 32 4.22 27.18 14.52
C ALA A 32 3.57 27.65 13.22
N ASN A 33 4.35 28.26 12.34
CA ASN A 33 3.91 28.62 11.00
C ASN A 33 3.47 27.36 10.24
N GLN A 34 2.42 27.49 9.44
CA GLN A 34 1.83 26.39 8.66
C GLN A 34 2.83 25.72 7.70
N ALA A 35 3.96 26.38 7.42
CA ALA A 35 5.11 25.85 6.69
C ALA A 35 5.90 24.76 7.45
N ASP A 36 5.98 24.82 8.79
CA ASP A 36 6.72 23.84 9.61
C ASP A 36 5.93 22.53 9.82
N GLN A 37 4.60 22.58 9.76
CA GLN A 37 3.76 21.38 9.80
C GLN A 37 3.79 20.62 8.46
N ALA A 38 3.94 21.32 7.33
CA ALA A 38 4.14 20.69 6.02
C ALA A 38 5.50 19.97 5.92
N SER A 39 6.54 20.47 6.61
CA SER A 39 7.87 19.85 6.74
C SER A 39 7.85 18.52 7.51
N ARG A 40 6.85 18.30 8.39
CA ARG A 40 6.66 17.07 9.17
C ARG A 40 5.85 15.97 8.45
N ALA A 41 5.14 16.30 7.37
CA ALA A 41 4.21 15.36 6.74
C ALA A 41 4.89 14.31 5.83
N ASN A 42 6.09 14.59 5.30
CA ASN A 42 6.77 13.77 4.29
C ASN A 42 8.25 13.54 4.64
N ARG A 43 8.57 13.22 5.91
CA ARG A 43 9.96 13.01 6.35
C ARG A 43 10.50 11.63 5.99
N ALA A 44 9.67 10.74 5.45
CA ALA A 44 10.08 9.38 5.10
C ALA A 44 9.33 8.86 3.87
N VAL A 45 9.84 7.77 3.30
CA VAL A 45 9.25 7.12 2.14
C VAL A 45 9.32 5.60 2.27
N ASN A 46 8.16 4.96 2.12
CA ASN A 46 8.05 3.52 1.95
C ASN A 46 8.32 3.16 0.49
N ILE A 47 9.20 2.18 0.28
CA ILE A 47 9.64 1.71 -1.03
C ILE A 47 9.33 0.22 -1.09
N THR A 48 8.40 -0.15 -1.98
CA THR A 48 7.95 -1.53 -2.16
C THR A 48 8.23 -1.98 -3.58
N LEU A 49 9.09 -2.98 -3.75
CA LEU A 49 9.31 -3.69 -5.00
C LEU A 49 8.74 -5.09 -4.86
N GLY A 50 7.67 -5.38 -5.59
CA GLY A 50 6.99 -6.68 -5.58
C GLY A 50 6.85 -7.25 -6.99
N ASN A 51 6.29 -8.46 -7.08
CA ASN A 51 6.09 -9.18 -8.33
C ASN A 51 4.69 -9.81 -8.34
N SER A 52 4.09 -9.99 -9.51
CA SER A 52 2.78 -10.58 -9.73
C SER A 52 2.87 -12.01 -10.29
N GLY A 53 3.87 -12.79 -9.85
CA GLY A 53 4.10 -14.18 -10.30
C GLY A 53 4.91 -14.38 -11.59
N ALA A 54 5.33 -13.31 -12.29
CA ALA A 54 6.14 -13.41 -13.52
C ALA A 54 7.66 -13.51 -13.26
N GLY A 55 8.08 -13.32 -12.01
CA GLY A 55 9.47 -13.29 -11.57
C GLY A 55 9.91 -11.86 -11.27
N LEU A 56 10.75 -11.69 -10.24
CA LEU A 56 11.23 -10.38 -9.81
C LEU A 56 12.29 -9.84 -10.80
N ASP A 57 12.11 -8.61 -11.25
CA ASP A 57 13.11 -7.88 -12.03
C ASP A 57 14.34 -7.52 -11.18
N ASN A 58 15.34 -8.40 -11.22
CA ASN A 58 16.60 -8.21 -10.51
C ASN A 58 17.39 -6.96 -10.95
N ALA A 59 17.16 -6.44 -12.17
CA ALA A 59 17.78 -5.20 -12.61
C ALA A 59 17.13 -3.99 -11.93
N ALA A 60 15.80 -3.97 -11.84
CA ALA A 60 15.06 -2.96 -11.08
C ALA A 60 15.44 -2.99 -9.59
N LEU A 61 15.53 -4.18 -8.99
CA LEU A 61 15.98 -4.34 -7.60
C LEU A 61 17.37 -3.74 -7.36
N ARG A 62 18.33 -4.00 -8.26
CA ARG A 62 19.67 -3.40 -8.19
C ARG A 62 19.64 -1.88 -8.32
N SER A 63 18.81 -1.35 -9.22
CA SER A 63 18.65 0.10 -9.39
C SER A 63 18.09 0.77 -8.14
N VAL A 64 17.06 0.19 -7.52
CA VAL A 64 16.47 0.72 -6.27
C VAL A 64 17.53 0.74 -5.16
N ARG A 65 18.24 -0.38 -4.94
CA ARG A 65 19.32 -0.47 -3.94
C ARG A 65 20.42 0.57 -4.20
N LYS A 66 20.78 0.80 -5.46
CA LYS A 66 21.81 1.78 -5.84
C LYS A 66 21.36 3.22 -5.55
N VAL A 67 20.10 3.56 -5.82
CA VAL A 67 19.55 4.89 -5.52
C VAL A 67 19.53 5.14 -4.01
N ILE A 68 19.08 4.16 -3.23
CA ILE A 68 19.09 4.25 -1.75
C ILE A 68 20.52 4.39 -1.23
N GLY A 69 21.46 3.55 -1.67
CA GLY A 69 22.85 3.60 -1.22
C GLY A 69 23.54 4.94 -1.54
N ARG A 70 23.23 5.55 -2.69
CA ARG A 70 23.72 6.89 -3.04
C ARG A 70 23.13 7.97 -2.13
N ALA A 71 21.85 7.88 -1.78
CA ALA A 71 21.20 8.84 -0.89
C ALA A 71 21.77 8.77 0.54
N VAL A 72 22.07 7.57 1.03
CA VAL A 72 22.76 7.37 2.32
C VAL A 72 24.18 7.93 2.28
N ALA A 73 24.94 7.61 1.23
CA ALA A 73 26.31 8.13 1.08
C ALA A 73 26.38 9.66 0.93
N ALA A 74 25.30 10.29 0.47
CA ALA A 74 25.17 11.73 0.32
C ALA A 74 24.45 12.41 1.51
N GLU A 75 24.21 11.69 2.62
CA GLU A 75 23.52 12.21 3.82
C GLU A 75 22.12 12.79 3.53
N THR A 76 21.53 12.42 2.38
CA THR A 76 20.15 12.78 2.04
C THR A 76 19.15 11.94 2.84
N VAL A 77 19.58 10.74 3.24
CA VAL A 77 18.82 9.76 4.03
C VAL A 77 19.72 9.28 5.17
N ASP A 78 19.30 9.49 6.41
CA ASP A 78 20.08 9.07 7.59
C ASP A 78 19.71 7.67 8.06
N SER A 79 18.44 7.30 7.92
CA SER A 79 17.91 6.04 8.45
C SER A 79 17.21 5.24 7.36
N VAL A 80 17.59 3.97 7.25
CA VAL A 80 16.96 2.99 6.36
C VAL A 80 16.51 1.80 7.17
N PHE A 81 15.20 1.56 7.16
CA PHE A 81 14.57 0.43 7.83
C PHE A 81 14.29 -0.65 6.80
N VAL A 82 14.97 -1.78 6.91
CA VAL A 82 14.76 -2.93 6.03
C VAL A 82 13.75 -3.87 6.67
N TYR A 83 12.55 -3.90 6.12
CA TYR A 83 11.46 -4.75 6.60
C TYR A 83 11.49 -6.12 5.95
N SER A 84 11.81 -6.18 4.64
CA SER A 84 12.01 -7.44 3.92
C SER A 84 12.91 -7.26 2.69
N PRO A 85 13.83 -8.19 2.39
CA PRO A 85 14.25 -9.30 3.26
C PRO A 85 15.07 -8.80 4.45
N ARG A 86 14.86 -9.36 5.65
CA ARG A 86 15.64 -9.07 6.86
C ARG A 86 16.18 -10.35 7.48
N GLU A 87 17.31 -10.26 8.17
CA GLU A 87 17.89 -11.39 8.90
C GLU A 87 16.91 -11.91 9.97
N GLY A 88 16.71 -13.23 10.02
CA GLY A 88 15.74 -13.87 10.92
C GLY A 88 14.26 -13.60 10.58
N GLY A 89 13.96 -12.86 9.52
CA GLY A 89 12.59 -12.59 9.07
C GLY A 89 12.04 -13.63 8.08
N PRO A 90 10.72 -13.63 7.83
CA PRO A 90 10.13 -14.48 6.80
C PRO A 90 10.73 -14.14 5.44
N VAL A 91 11.23 -15.16 4.73
CA VAL A 91 11.74 -15.02 3.37
C VAL A 91 10.56 -15.01 2.41
N PRO A 92 10.27 -13.91 1.71
CA PRO A 92 9.17 -13.88 0.75
C PRO A 92 9.47 -14.85 -0.40
N ILE A 93 8.57 -15.81 -0.61
CA ILE A 93 8.70 -16.85 -1.65
C ILE A 93 8.84 -16.22 -3.05
N GLU A 94 8.18 -15.09 -3.27
CA GLU A 94 8.18 -14.37 -4.55
C GLU A 94 9.33 -13.37 -4.69
N GLY A 95 10.18 -13.24 -3.66
CA GLY A 95 11.21 -12.23 -3.57
C GLY A 95 10.65 -10.81 -3.41
N GLY A 96 11.53 -9.81 -3.43
CA GLY A 96 11.14 -8.40 -3.42
C GLY A 96 12.03 -7.54 -2.52
N LEU A 97 11.58 -6.30 -2.32
CA LEU A 97 12.20 -5.36 -1.40
C LEU A 97 11.11 -4.51 -0.75
N PHE A 98 11.06 -4.50 0.57
CA PHE A 98 10.26 -3.57 1.35
C PHE A 98 11.14 -2.87 2.36
N VAL A 99 11.30 -1.56 2.16
CA VAL A 99 12.16 -0.72 2.99
C VAL A 99 11.51 0.63 3.20
N CYS A 100 11.85 1.30 4.29
CA CYS A 100 11.53 2.70 4.50
C CYS A 100 12.81 3.51 4.68
N ALA A 101 12.85 4.70 4.07
CA ALA A 101 13.98 5.62 4.15
C ALA A 101 13.52 6.96 4.75
N GLU A 102 14.17 7.42 5.81
CA GLU A 102 13.93 8.73 6.42
C GLU A 102 14.90 9.77 5.89
N LYS A 103 14.38 10.96 5.60
CA LYS A 103 15.18 12.13 5.24
C LYS A 103 16.21 12.41 6.32
N GLY A 104 17.43 12.73 5.90
CA GLY A 104 18.47 13.17 6.81
C GLY A 104 18.11 14.46 7.56
N PHE A 105 18.62 14.60 8.78
CA PHE A 105 18.32 15.72 9.67
C PHE A 105 18.68 17.06 9.01
N ASP A 106 19.88 17.13 8.44
CA ASP A 106 20.42 18.33 7.77
C ASP A 106 20.12 18.36 6.26
N ALA A 107 19.48 17.33 5.71
CA ALA A 107 19.20 17.24 4.28
C ALA A 107 18.17 18.28 3.83
N ALA A 108 18.50 19.03 2.76
CA ALA A 108 17.58 20.00 2.18
C ALA A 108 16.35 19.29 1.59
N PRO A 109 15.12 19.83 1.75
CA PRO A 109 13.90 19.22 1.23
C PRO A 109 13.98 18.86 -0.27
N LYS A 110 14.60 19.74 -1.07
CA LYS A 110 14.79 19.54 -2.52
C LYS A 110 15.61 18.30 -2.86
N ASP A 111 16.57 17.92 -2.01
CA ASP A 111 17.48 16.79 -2.25
C ASP A 111 16.75 15.48 -1.95
N PHE A 112 15.94 15.46 -0.89
CA PHE A 112 15.05 14.34 -0.59
C PHE A 112 13.98 14.15 -1.66
N ASP A 113 13.36 15.22 -2.13
CA ASP A 113 12.40 15.15 -3.23
C ASP A 113 13.05 14.66 -4.52
N HIS A 114 14.31 15.04 -4.77
CA HIS A 114 15.08 14.53 -5.90
C HIS A 114 15.33 13.02 -5.76
N PHE A 115 15.72 12.54 -4.58
CA PHE A 115 15.84 11.11 -4.28
C PHE A 115 14.54 10.35 -4.56
N VAL A 116 13.39 10.86 -4.11
CA VAL A 116 12.08 10.22 -4.36
C VAL A 116 11.73 10.23 -5.85
N ARG A 117 12.02 11.31 -6.58
CA ARG A 117 11.85 11.35 -8.04
C ARG A 117 12.74 10.34 -8.75
N GLN A 118 13.99 10.16 -8.31
CA GLN A 118 14.89 9.15 -8.87
C GLN A 118 14.32 7.74 -8.69
N LEU A 119 13.79 7.41 -7.52
CA LEU A 119 13.12 6.12 -7.28
C LEU A 119 11.92 5.93 -8.21
N ARG A 120 11.03 6.93 -8.33
CA ARG A 120 9.84 6.86 -9.18
C ARG A 120 10.16 6.79 -10.69
N SER A 121 11.36 7.19 -11.09
CA SER A 121 11.81 7.09 -12.49
C SER A 121 12.26 5.68 -12.89
N ILE A 122 12.38 4.74 -11.94
CA ILE A 122 12.70 3.35 -12.22
C ILE A 122 11.44 2.67 -12.75
N HIS A 123 11.54 2.11 -13.97
CA HIS A 123 10.46 1.37 -14.62
C HIS A 123 10.80 -0.13 -14.65
N PRO A 124 10.23 -0.94 -13.73
CA PRO A 124 10.46 -2.38 -13.74
C PRO A 124 9.85 -3.06 -14.98
N ARG A 125 10.37 -4.24 -15.34
CA ARG A 125 9.75 -5.10 -16.36
C ARG A 125 8.33 -5.52 -15.98
N LYS A 126 7.53 -5.85 -17.00
CA LYS A 126 6.16 -6.36 -16.83
C LYS A 126 6.14 -7.50 -15.80
N GLY A 127 5.21 -7.40 -14.85
CA GLY A 127 5.07 -8.36 -13.75
C GLY A 127 5.86 -8.00 -12.49
N THR A 128 6.76 -7.01 -12.53
CA THR A 128 7.33 -6.39 -11.32
C THR A 128 6.72 -4.99 -11.14
N PHE A 129 6.39 -4.62 -9.91
CA PHE A 129 5.89 -3.28 -9.59
C PHE A 129 6.76 -2.60 -8.54
N LEU A 130 6.89 -1.28 -8.65
CA LEU A 130 7.57 -0.42 -7.70
C LEU A 130 6.58 0.64 -7.18
N ASN A 131 6.29 0.61 -5.89
CA ASN A 131 5.50 1.64 -5.20
C ASN A 131 6.39 2.47 -4.28
N VAL A 132 6.20 3.80 -4.32
CA VAL A 132 6.99 4.78 -3.55
C VAL A 132 6.03 5.77 -2.89
N GLU A 133 5.78 5.57 -1.60
CA GLU A 133 4.72 6.23 -0.84
C GLU A 133 5.31 7.04 0.32
N PHE A 134 4.98 8.34 0.39
CA PHE A 134 5.43 9.19 1.49
C PHE A 134 4.74 8.80 2.79
N VAL A 135 5.50 8.85 3.88
CA VAL A 135 5.01 8.66 5.24
C VAL A 135 5.66 9.69 6.17
N SER A 136 5.05 9.92 7.33
CA SER A 136 5.57 10.88 8.32
C SER A 136 6.89 10.43 8.92
N GLN A 137 7.03 9.12 9.18
CA GLN A 137 8.23 8.48 9.73
C GLN A 137 8.24 6.98 9.42
N CYS A 138 9.41 6.37 9.42
CA CYS A 138 9.54 4.92 9.34
C CYS A 138 9.14 4.27 10.66
N LYS A 139 8.53 3.10 10.57
CA LYS A 139 8.19 2.28 11.75
C LYS A 139 9.38 1.41 12.16
N PRO A 140 9.62 1.19 13.47
CA PRO A 140 10.68 0.30 13.92
C PRO A 140 10.36 -1.14 13.53
N VAL A 141 11.36 -1.90 13.04
CA VAL A 141 11.22 -3.24 12.42
C VAL A 141 10.54 -4.30 13.32
N ASN A 142 10.45 -4.04 14.63
CA ASN A 142 9.82 -4.92 15.62
C ASN A 142 8.42 -4.47 16.07
N SER A 143 7.87 -3.40 15.48
CA SER A 143 6.47 -3.07 15.69
C SER A 143 5.57 -4.04 14.90
N GLU A 144 4.41 -4.38 15.45
CA GLU A 144 3.41 -5.26 14.83
C GLU A 144 2.99 -4.75 13.43
N ASP A 145 3.18 -3.46 13.18
CA ASP A 145 2.89 -2.79 11.91
C ASP A 145 4.10 -2.59 10.98
N ALA A 146 5.32 -3.02 11.36
CA ALA A 146 6.53 -2.81 10.55
C ALA A 146 6.86 -3.98 9.60
N GLY A 147 5.88 -4.82 9.30
CA GLY A 147 6.02 -5.83 8.27
C GLY A 147 5.79 -5.27 6.86
N PRO A 148 6.24 -5.99 5.80
CA PRO A 148 5.70 -5.78 4.46
C PRO A 148 4.18 -5.76 4.53
N PRO A 149 3.53 -4.76 3.90
CA PRO A 149 2.10 -4.65 3.96
C PRO A 149 1.52 -5.95 3.42
N ALA A 150 0.64 -6.57 4.19
CA ALA A 150 0.22 -7.95 3.97
C ALA A 150 -0.26 -8.12 2.53
N VAL A 151 0.23 -9.15 1.83
CA VAL A 151 -0.18 -9.42 0.44
C VAL A 151 -1.58 -10.01 0.46
N CYS A 152 -2.42 -9.58 -0.47
CA CYS A 152 -3.80 -10.04 -0.65
C CYS A 152 -4.08 -10.33 -2.13
N GLY A 153 -5.17 -11.05 -2.41
CA GLY A 153 -5.50 -11.55 -3.74
C GLY A 153 -4.66 -12.76 -4.14
N GLY A 154 -4.26 -12.81 -5.41
CA GLY A 154 -3.56 -13.94 -6.04
C GLY A 154 -4.45 -15.16 -6.25
N ILE A 155 -3.88 -16.23 -6.81
CA ILE A 155 -4.53 -17.55 -7.00
C ILE A 155 -5.13 -18.12 -5.71
N ALA A 156 -4.55 -17.77 -4.57
CA ALA A 156 -4.97 -18.24 -3.25
C ALA A 156 -6.12 -17.41 -2.66
N GLY A 157 -6.52 -16.30 -3.30
CA GLY A 157 -7.59 -15.43 -2.83
C GLY A 157 -7.35 -14.86 -1.42
N LYS A 158 -6.09 -14.56 -1.07
CA LYS A 158 -5.73 -14.12 0.29
C LYS A 158 -6.47 -12.83 0.65
N THR A 159 -7.17 -12.82 1.78
CA THR A 159 -7.79 -11.60 2.30
C THR A 159 -6.87 -10.90 3.29
N CYS A 160 -7.13 -9.61 3.51
CA CYS A 160 -6.44 -8.87 4.57
C CYS A 160 -6.93 -9.32 5.95
N ALA A 161 -6.00 -9.45 6.89
CA ALA A 161 -6.30 -9.97 8.23
C ALA A 161 -7.19 -9.02 9.05
N ASP A 162 -7.06 -7.71 8.85
CA ASP A 162 -7.87 -6.70 9.53
C ASP A 162 -9.05 -6.27 8.66
N LEU A 163 -10.24 -6.22 9.26
CA LEU A 163 -11.48 -5.72 8.64
C LEU A 163 -11.40 -4.23 8.27
N LYS A 164 -10.53 -3.47 8.94
CA LYS A 164 -10.20 -2.08 8.61
C LYS A 164 -9.25 -1.96 7.43
N GLN A 165 -8.80 -3.06 6.82
CA GLN A 165 -7.97 -3.04 5.63
C GLN A 165 -8.76 -3.43 4.38
N TYR A 166 -8.21 -3.06 3.22
CA TYR A 166 -8.69 -3.45 1.91
C TYR A 166 -7.54 -3.86 1.02
N CYS A 167 -7.83 -4.67 0.01
CA CYS A 167 -6.82 -5.09 -0.95
C CYS A 167 -6.64 -4.04 -2.04
N GLY A 168 -5.52 -3.31 -1.99
CA GLY A 168 -5.14 -2.35 -3.01
C GLY A 168 -4.35 -3.03 -4.13
N TYR A 169 -4.98 -3.27 -5.27
CA TYR A 169 -4.34 -3.90 -6.44
C TYR A 169 -3.54 -2.92 -7.30
N GLY A 170 -3.65 -1.61 -7.07
CA GLY A 170 -3.12 -0.61 -8.01
C GLY A 170 -4.11 -0.34 -9.16
N LEU A 171 -3.91 0.78 -9.86
CA LEU A 171 -4.86 1.29 -10.86
C LEU A 171 -5.01 0.28 -12.02
N GLY A 172 -6.23 -0.20 -12.25
CA GLY A 172 -6.57 -1.08 -13.37
C GLY A 172 -6.18 -2.55 -13.21
N GLN A 173 -5.56 -2.93 -12.09
CA GLN A 173 -5.01 -4.27 -11.93
C GLN A 173 -5.98 -5.27 -11.29
N CYS A 174 -7.05 -4.80 -10.66
CA CYS A 174 -8.02 -5.63 -9.94
C CYS A 174 -8.94 -6.51 -10.81
N ARG A 175 -8.89 -6.36 -12.14
CA ARG A 175 -9.66 -7.17 -13.09
C ARG A 175 -8.81 -8.22 -13.79
N ILE A 176 -7.54 -8.30 -13.42
CA ILE A 176 -6.65 -9.35 -13.89
C ILE A 176 -6.90 -10.57 -12.99
N PRO A 177 -7.17 -11.76 -13.56
CA PRO A 177 -7.21 -12.99 -12.79
C PRO A 177 -5.93 -13.12 -11.97
N ASP A 178 -6.08 -13.52 -10.71
CA ASP A 178 -4.95 -13.71 -9.78
C ASP A 178 -4.10 -12.46 -9.52
N ALA A 179 -4.65 -11.27 -9.75
CA ALA A 179 -3.98 -10.04 -9.36
C ALA A 179 -3.58 -10.11 -7.88
N GLN A 180 -2.33 -9.75 -7.60
CA GLN A 180 -1.85 -9.59 -6.24
C GLN A 180 -1.90 -8.12 -5.88
N GLY A 181 -2.39 -7.85 -4.68
CA GLY A 181 -2.47 -6.53 -4.11
C GLY A 181 -1.80 -6.48 -2.75
N VAL A 182 -1.87 -5.30 -2.18
CA VAL A 182 -1.30 -5.00 -0.87
C VAL A 182 -2.42 -4.53 0.05
N CYS A 183 -2.46 -5.09 1.26
CA CYS A 183 -3.38 -4.67 2.30
C CYS A 183 -3.06 -3.25 2.72
N LYS A 184 -4.02 -2.35 2.50
CA LYS A 184 -3.98 -0.95 2.88
C LYS A 184 -5.06 -0.66 3.90
N THR A 185 -4.77 0.20 4.86
CA THR A 185 -5.77 0.65 5.84
C THR A 185 -6.82 1.51 5.14
N LYS A 186 -8.09 1.27 5.45
CA LYS A 186 -9.22 2.08 4.99
C LYS A 186 -9.15 3.44 5.70
N PRO A 187 -9.11 4.56 4.96
CA PRO A 187 -9.18 5.87 5.58
C PRO A 187 -10.55 6.09 6.24
N GLU A 188 -10.57 6.63 7.46
CA GLU A 188 -11.80 6.98 8.18
C GLU A 188 -12.34 8.36 7.76
N ILE A 189 -11.45 9.24 7.29
CA ILE A 189 -11.77 10.62 6.92
C ILE A 189 -11.31 10.86 5.49
N CYS A 190 -12.22 11.32 4.64
CA CYS A 190 -11.96 11.71 3.26
C CYS A 190 -12.37 13.14 2.98
N THR A 191 -11.61 13.81 2.11
CA THR A 191 -11.99 15.11 1.57
C THR A 191 -13.24 14.98 0.69
N ARG A 192 -14.01 16.06 0.60
CA ARG A 192 -15.21 16.14 -0.26
C ARG A 192 -14.90 16.62 -1.68
N GLU A 193 -13.64 16.55 -2.11
CA GLU A 193 -13.28 16.92 -3.48
C GLU A 193 -13.88 15.91 -4.46
N PHE A 194 -14.42 16.42 -5.58
CA PHE A 194 -14.98 15.58 -6.63
C PHE A 194 -13.92 15.34 -7.71
N LYS A 195 -13.30 14.15 -7.65
CA LYS A 195 -12.33 13.62 -8.61
C LYS A 195 -12.68 12.14 -8.85
N PRO A 196 -13.74 11.88 -9.63
CA PRO A 196 -14.40 10.57 -9.61
C PRO A 196 -13.48 9.45 -10.09
N VAL A 197 -13.70 8.27 -9.53
CA VAL A 197 -13.01 7.03 -9.93
C VAL A 197 -14.01 5.88 -10.02
N CYS A 198 -13.75 4.95 -10.93
CA CYS A 198 -14.52 3.73 -11.04
C CYS A 198 -13.83 2.63 -10.24
N GLY A 199 -14.53 2.13 -9.22
CA GLY A 199 -14.09 1.00 -8.42
C GLY A 199 -14.11 -0.31 -9.21
N CYS A 200 -13.32 -1.26 -8.74
CA CYS A 200 -13.30 -2.62 -9.30
C CYS A 200 -14.62 -3.36 -9.10
N ASP A 201 -15.41 -2.91 -8.14
CA ASP A 201 -16.78 -3.34 -7.85
C ASP A 201 -17.84 -2.71 -8.78
N GLY A 202 -17.40 -1.95 -9.79
CA GLY A 202 -18.27 -1.30 -10.78
C GLY A 202 -19.01 -0.07 -10.23
N LYS A 203 -18.64 0.44 -9.05
CA LYS A 203 -19.27 1.64 -8.46
C LYS A 203 -18.43 2.88 -8.70
N THR A 204 -19.10 3.99 -9.02
CA THR A 204 -18.48 5.31 -9.08
C THR A 204 -18.30 5.84 -7.66
N TYR A 205 -17.07 6.23 -7.33
CA TYR A 205 -16.72 6.91 -6.09
C TYR A 205 -16.36 8.36 -6.37
N GLY A 206 -16.73 9.28 -5.48
CA GLY A 206 -16.48 10.72 -5.65
C GLY A 206 -15.00 11.07 -5.69
N ASN A 207 -14.15 10.27 -5.02
CA ASN A 207 -12.69 10.32 -5.13
C ASN A 207 -12.03 9.00 -4.68
N ALA A 208 -10.72 8.89 -4.93
CA ALA A 208 -9.91 7.73 -4.54
C ALA A 208 -9.95 7.39 -3.05
N CYS A 209 -10.04 8.40 -2.17
CA CYS A 209 -10.16 8.17 -0.73
C CYS A 209 -11.49 7.48 -0.39
N SER A 210 -12.60 7.97 -0.94
CA SER A 210 -13.92 7.37 -0.71
C SER A 210 -14.02 5.93 -1.23
N ALA A 211 -13.33 5.59 -2.33
CA ALA A 211 -13.20 4.22 -2.80
C ALA A 211 -12.43 3.35 -1.80
N ALA A 212 -11.27 3.82 -1.33
CA ALA A 212 -10.47 3.12 -0.34
C ALA A 212 -11.22 2.93 1.00
N ALA A 213 -11.99 3.93 1.45
CA ALA A 213 -12.80 3.85 2.66
C ALA A 213 -13.89 2.75 2.56
N ALA A 214 -14.50 2.61 1.38
CA ALA A 214 -15.44 1.52 1.09
C ALA A 214 -14.74 0.17 0.86
N GLY A 215 -13.41 0.14 0.84
CA GLY A 215 -12.60 -1.05 0.60
C GLY A 215 -12.49 -1.45 -0.88
N ALA A 216 -12.81 -0.55 -1.80
CA ALA A 216 -12.71 -0.78 -3.24
C ALA A 216 -11.35 -0.36 -3.76
N SER A 217 -10.66 -1.25 -4.49
CA SER A 217 -9.55 -0.86 -5.36
C SER A 217 -10.07 -0.09 -6.57
N ILE A 218 -9.20 0.68 -7.22
CA ILE A 218 -9.57 1.53 -8.36
C ILE A 218 -9.31 0.79 -9.67
N GLY A 219 -10.36 0.64 -10.49
CA GLY A 219 -10.27 0.13 -11.84
C GLY A 219 -9.74 1.19 -12.80
N TYR A 220 -10.41 2.34 -12.90
CA TYR A 220 -9.95 3.43 -13.78
C TYR A 220 -10.37 4.80 -13.24
N GLN A 221 -9.74 5.86 -13.76
CA GLN A 221 -10.08 7.24 -13.44
C GLN A 221 -11.36 7.68 -14.15
N GLY A 222 -12.13 8.55 -13.52
CA GLY A 222 -13.44 8.99 -14.00
C GLY A 222 -14.56 8.15 -13.42
N GLU A 223 -15.80 8.56 -13.68
CA GLU A 223 -16.97 7.80 -13.27
C GLU A 223 -17.03 6.44 -14.01
N CYS A 224 -17.64 5.45 -13.38
CA CYS A 224 -17.95 4.21 -14.08
C CYS A 224 -18.84 4.51 -15.27
N LYS A 225 -18.43 4.04 -16.45
CA LYS A 225 -19.26 4.09 -17.65
C LYS A 225 -20.48 3.20 -17.38
N LYS A 226 -21.69 3.78 -17.42
CA LYS A 226 -22.94 3.00 -17.33
C LYS A 226 -22.93 1.97 -18.45
N GLY A 227 -23.03 0.69 -18.08
CA GLY A 227 -22.93 -0.41 -19.01
C GLY A 227 -21.47 -0.78 -19.27
N GLU A 228 -20.86 -1.45 -18.29
CA GLU A 228 -20.02 -2.56 -18.73
C GLU A 228 -20.93 -3.46 -19.54
N ARG A 229 -20.64 -3.50 -20.85
CA ARG A 229 -21.15 -4.51 -21.75
C ARG A 229 -20.69 -5.83 -21.18
N GLN A 230 -21.54 -6.40 -20.33
CA GLN A 230 -21.30 -7.71 -19.75
C GLN A 230 -21.36 -8.66 -20.93
N ALA A 231 -20.24 -9.30 -21.23
CA ALA A 231 -20.22 -10.33 -22.24
C ALA A 231 -21.20 -11.45 -21.84
N CYS A 232 -21.94 -11.95 -22.82
CA CYS A 232 -22.83 -13.08 -22.69
C CYS A 232 -22.59 -14.06 -23.82
N ASP A 233 -23.10 -15.27 -23.65
CA ASP A 233 -22.90 -16.40 -24.54
C ASP A 233 -21.41 -16.80 -24.68
N GLY A 234 -20.94 -17.03 -25.91
CA GLY A 234 -19.61 -17.55 -26.24
C GLY A 234 -19.41 -19.01 -25.81
N ILE A 235 -18.17 -19.50 -25.84
CA ILE A 235 -17.86 -20.90 -25.50
C ILE A 235 -18.29 -21.31 -24.08
N ALA A 236 -18.47 -20.32 -23.19
CA ALA A 236 -18.88 -20.52 -21.81
C ALA A 236 -20.40 -20.40 -21.59
N GLY A 237 -21.19 -20.05 -22.60
CA GLY A 237 -22.65 -19.94 -22.53
C GLY A 237 -23.13 -18.99 -21.41
N ILE A 238 -22.44 -17.86 -21.22
CA ILE A 238 -22.66 -16.96 -20.09
C ILE A 238 -24.02 -16.28 -20.22
N ARG A 239 -24.91 -16.46 -19.24
CA ARG A 239 -26.22 -15.79 -19.25
C ARG A 239 -26.15 -14.38 -18.69
N CYS A 240 -26.98 -13.50 -19.24
CA CYS A 240 -27.12 -12.16 -18.70
C CYS A 240 -27.75 -12.16 -17.30
N PRO A 241 -27.28 -11.30 -16.40
CA PRO A 241 -27.87 -11.16 -15.07
C PRO A 241 -29.21 -10.42 -15.15
N GLY A 242 -30.19 -10.88 -14.37
CA GLY A 242 -31.52 -10.25 -14.28
C GLY A 242 -32.40 -10.55 -15.47
N ASP A 243 -33.06 -9.52 -16.00
CA ASP A 243 -34.00 -9.52 -17.13
C ASP A 243 -33.37 -9.06 -18.44
N LYS A 244 -32.04 -8.93 -18.48
CA LYS A 244 -31.27 -8.51 -19.65
C LYS A 244 -31.24 -9.59 -20.74
N VAL A 245 -31.13 -9.15 -21.99
CA VAL A 245 -31.03 -10.00 -23.17
C VAL A 245 -29.62 -9.93 -23.74
N CYS A 246 -29.13 -11.07 -24.23
CA CYS A 246 -27.86 -11.13 -24.94
C CYS A 246 -28.08 -10.69 -26.39
N VAL A 247 -27.41 -9.61 -26.80
CA VAL A 247 -27.46 -9.08 -28.18
C VAL A 247 -26.04 -9.02 -28.75
N ASP A 248 -25.92 -8.95 -30.07
CA ASP A 248 -24.62 -8.85 -30.75
C ASP A 248 -23.88 -7.54 -30.38
N ASP A 249 -22.53 -7.54 -30.30
CA ASP A 249 -21.75 -6.30 -30.11
C ASP A 249 -21.45 -5.64 -31.46
N PRO A 250 -22.06 -4.49 -31.80
CA PRO A 250 -21.83 -3.83 -33.07
C PRO A 250 -20.42 -3.21 -33.23
N ASN A 251 -19.54 -3.37 -32.24
CA ASN A 251 -18.18 -2.83 -32.23
C ASN A 251 -17.11 -3.90 -32.45
N ASP A 252 -17.51 -5.16 -32.65
CA ASP A 252 -16.61 -6.19 -33.12
C ASP A 252 -17.04 -6.72 -34.49
N ASN A 253 -16.28 -7.69 -34.99
CA ASN A 253 -16.52 -8.35 -36.27
C ASN A 253 -16.99 -9.80 -36.09
N CYS A 254 -17.42 -10.17 -34.88
CA CYS A 254 -17.87 -11.50 -34.50
C CYS A 254 -19.39 -11.58 -34.66
N ASP A 255 -19.86 -11.71 -35.90
CA ASP A 255 -21.30 -11.86 -36.19
C ASP A 255 -21.81 -13.22 -35.67
N PRO A 256 -22.74 -13.30 -34.70
CA PRO A 256 -23.28 -14.56 -34.18
C PRO A 256 -24.09 -15.35 -35.21
N GLU A 257 -24.56 -14.71 -36.30
CA GLU A 257 -25.26 -15.37 -37.40
C GLU A 257 -24.30 -15.99 -38.43
N GLN A 258 -23.01 -15.59 -38.43
CA GLN A 258 -21.98 -16.08 -39.38
C GLN A 258 -20.74 -16.67 -38.70
N GLY A 259 -20.58 -16.49 -37.40
CA GLY A 259 -19.47 -16.93 -36.56
C GLY A 259 -19.71 -18.27 -35.88
N GLY A 260 -18.65 -18.88 -35.35
CA GLY A 260 -18.71 -20.15 -34.63
C GLY A 260 -19.40 -20.03 -33.25
N ALA A 261 -19.51 -21.15 -32.55
CA ALA A 261 -20.13 -21.25 -31.21
C ALA A 261 -19.40 -20.44 -30.10
N ASP A 262 -18.33 -19.73 -30.44
CA ASP A 262 -17.46 -18.98 -29.55
C ASP A 262 -17.65 -17.45 -29.61
N CYS A 263 -18.51 -16.91 -30.47
CA CYS A 263 -18.78 -15.47 -30.50
C CYS A 263 -19.59 -15.01 -29.26
N PRO A 264 -19.03 -14.12 -28.41
CA PRO A 264 -19.75 -13.56 -27.27
C PRO A 264 -20.58 -12.33 -27.68
N GLY A 265 -21.79 -12.20 -27.14
CA GLY A 265 -22.61 -10.98 -27.24
C GLY A 265 -22.45 -10.06 -26.02
N ILE A 266 -23.31 -9.04 -25.93
CA ILE A 266 -23.39 -8.08 -24.84
C ILE A 266 -24.78 -8.08 -24.18
N CYS A 267 -24.80 -7.98 -22.86
CA CYS A 267 -26.06 -7.92 -22.11
C CYS A 267 -26.66 -6.51 -22.14
N GLU A 268 -27.80 -6.37 -22.81
CA GLU A 268 -28.58 -5.15 -22.84
C GLU A 268 -29.90 -5.29 -22.08
N ALA A 269 -30.42 -4.17 -21.58
CA ALA A 269 -31.75 -4.15 -20.99
C ALA A 269 -32.79 -4.40 -22.08
N ARG A 270 -33.80 -5.20 -21.75
CA ARG A 270 -34.92 -5.51 -22.66
C ARG A 270 -35.80 -4.30 -22.93
#